data_AF-A0A7W5LJZ6-F1
#
_entry.id   AF-A0A7W5LJZ6-F1
#
_cell.length_a   1.000
_cell.length_b   1.000
_cell.length_c   1.000
_cell.angle_alpha   90.00
_cell.angle_beta   90.00
_cell.angle_gamma   90.00
#
_symmetry.space_group_name_H-M   'P 1'
#
loop_
_entity.id
_entity.type
_entity.pdbx_description
1 polymer ?
#
loop_
_entity_poly.entity_id
_entity_poly.type
_entity_poly.pdbx_seq_one_letter_code
_entity_poly.pdbx_strand_id
1 'polypeptide(L)'
;MPSIGLVLAGDAAYNGTHPFLAESDHAGRLEWIAAIDKISALQPRHVVVGHGPLDPDHAAAHLGATRKYVEAFDRLDSQTAIAQELYDHMIELYPDRINPGSLWGAADAAKTFLARKSA
;
A
#
# COMPACT_ATOMS: atom_id res chain seq x y z
N MET A 1 -20.56 -2.46 -7.22
CA MET A 1 -21.87 -2.95 -7.69
C MET A 1 -22.58 -3.72 -6.55
N PRO A 2 -23.45 -3.04 -5.78
CA PRO A 2 -24.02 -3.57 -4.54
C PRO A 2 -24.77 -4.91 -4.72
N SER A 3 -25.54 -5.06 -5.80
CA SER A 3 -26.35 -6.25 -6.08
C SER A 3 -25.55 -7.56 -6.17
N ILE A 4 -24.25 -7.48 -6.48
CA ILE A 4 -23.35 -8.65 -6.53
C ILE A 4 -22.25 -8.59 -5.46
N GLY A 5 -22.22 -7.57 -4.61
CA GLY A 5 -21.19 -7.40 -3.59
C GLY A 5 -19.78 -7.22 -4.16
N LEU A 6 -19.66 -6.59 -5.33
CA LEU A 6 -18.39 -6.34 -6.02
C LEU A 6 -17.91 -4.91 -5.81
N VAL A 7 -16.63 -4.72 -5.50
CA VAL A 7 -15.94 -3.44 -5.58
C VAL A 7 -14.83 -3.50 -6.62
N LEU A 8 -14.77 -2.49 -7.49
CA LEU A 8 -13.60 -2.21 -8.31
C LEU A 8 -12.78 -1.18 -7.54
N ALA A 9 -11.69 -1.61 -6.91
CA ALA A 9 -10.95 -0.78 -5.97
C ALA A 9 -9.91 0.12 -6.65
N GLY A 10 -9.46 -0.23 -7.86
CA GLY A 10 -8.28 0.40 -8.45
C GLY A 10 -7.11 0.36 -7.46
N ASP A 11 -6.39 1.47 -7.34
CA ASP A 11 -5.24 1.58 -6.44
C ASP A 11 -5.62 1.74 -4.97
N ALA A 12 -6.90 1.72 -4.60
CA ALA A 12 -7.24 1.63 -3.18
C ALA A 12 -6.83 0.28 -2.57
N ALA A 13 -6.70 -0.78 -3.37
CA ALA A 13 -6.33 -2.12 -2.91
C ALA A 13 -5.38 -2.83 -3.88
N TYR A 14 -4.45 -3.61 -3.33
CA TYR A 14 -3.39 -4.34 -4.02
C TYR A 14 -3.40 -5.81 -3.59
N ASN A 15 -2.98 -6.72 -4.48
CA ASN A 15 -2.85 -8.16 -4.18
C ASN A 15 -1.42 -8.65 -4.44
N GLY A 16 -0.70 -9.06 -3.40
CA GLY A 16 0.58 -9.75 -3.56
C GLY A 16 1.71 -8.95 -4.22
N THR A 17 1.57 -7.62 -4.35
CA THR A 17 2.55 -6.70 -4.93
C THR A 17 2.88 -5.58 -3.95
N HIS A 18 4.06 -4.97 -4.08
CA HIS A 18 4.42 -3.74 -3.35
C HIS A 18 3.63 -2.55 -3.94
N PRO A 19 2.73 -1.92 -3.16
CA PRO A 19 1.97 -0.75 -3.60
C PRO A 19 2.86 0.43 -4.02
N PHE A 20 2.37 1.22 -4.96
CA PHE A 20 3.03 2.44 -5.39
C PHE A 20 2.73 3.58 -4.41
N LEU A 21 3.69 3.85 -3.52
CA LEU A 21 3.55 4.86 -2.45
C LEU A 21 4.39 6.13 -2.69
N ALA A 22 5.11 6.21 -3.81
CA ALA A 22 6.05 7.30 -4.09
C ALA A 22 5.39 8.69 -4.19
N GLU A 23 4.08 8.74 -4.46
CA GLU A 23 3.29 9.97 -4.55
C GLU A 23 2.50 10.28 -3.26
N SER A 24 2.80 9.59 -2.15
CA SER A 24 2.13 9.78 -0.86
C SER A 24 3.10 10.27 0.21
N ASP A 25 2.68 11.27 0.97
CA ASP A 25 3.29 11.60 2.27
C ASP A 25 2.52 10.91 3.41
N HIS A 26 2.91 11.18 4.67
CA HIS A 26 2.24 10.61 5.84
C HIS A 26 0.73 10.89 5.84
N ALA A 27 0.31 12.12 5.53
CA ALA A 27 -1.10 12.47 5.50
C ALA A 27 -1.84 11.69 4.39
N GLY A 28 -1.27 11.63 3.18
CA GLY A 28 -1.84 10.85 2.08
C GLY A 28 -1.96 9.35 2.40
N ARG A 29 -1.01 8.77 3.14
CA ARG A 29 -1.08 7.38 3.60
C ARG A 29 -2.21 7.15 4.61
N LEU A 30 -2.42 8.09 5.54
CA LEU A 30 -3.56 8.03 6.46
C LEU A 30 -4.91 8.18 5.74
N GLU A 31 -4.98 9.05 4.73
CA GLU A 31 -6.17 9.19 3.88
C GLU A 31 -6.45 7.92 3.07
N TRP A 32 -5.42 7.26 2.55
CA TRP A 32 -5.54 5.97 1.89
C TRP A 32 -6.10 4.91 2.85
N ILE A 33 -5.58 4.80 4.07
CA ILE A 33 -6.13 3.90 5.10
C ILE A 33 -7.62 4.20 5.35
N ALA A 34 -7.99 5.48 5.51
CA ALA A 34 -9.38 5.86 5.70
C ALA A 34 -10.27 5.54 4.49
N ALA A 35 -9.74 5.61 3.26
CA ALA A 35 -10.44 5.18 2.05
C ALA A 35 -10.69 3.66 2.05
N ILE A 36 -9.69 2.87 2.45
CA ILE A 36 -9.85 1.40 2.61
C ILE A 36 -10.91 1.08 3.66
N ASP A 37 -10.94 1.81 4.79
CA ASP A 37 -11.93 1.61 5.85
C ASP A 37 -13.35 1.89 5.33
N LYS A 38 -13.54 2.97 4.55
CA LYS A 38 -14.82 3.29 3.89
C LYS A 38 -15.26 2.19 2.92
N ILE A 39 -14.34 1.65 2.12
CA ILE A 39 -14.64 0.54 1.20
C ILE A 39 -15.00 -0.72 1.97
N SER A 40 -14.25 -1.03 3.03
CA SER A 40 -14.47 -2.21 3.87
C SER A 40 -15.84 -2.19 4.58
N ALA A 41 -16.32 -0.99 4.95
CA ALA A 41 -17.65 -0.81 5.53
C ALA A 41 -18.80 -1.17 4.57
N LEU A 42 -18.55 -1.25 3.26
CA LEU A 42 -19.52 -1.75 2.29
C LEU A 42 -19.67 -3.28 2.32
N GLN A 43 -18.84 -3.98 3.11
CA GLN A 43 -18.78 -5.43 3.23
C GLN A 43 -18.75 -6.15 1.88
N PRO A 44 -17.78 -5.83 0.98
CA PRO A 44 -17.69 -6.46 -0.32
C PRO A 44 -17.42 -7.96 -0.18
N ARG A 45 -18.02 -8.75 -1.07
CA ARG A 45 -17.71 -10.17 -1.24
C ARG A 45 -16.49 -10.37 -2.14
N HIS A 46 -16.35 -9.52 -3.16
CA HIS A 46 -15.28 -9.56 -4.13
C HIS A 46 -14.68 -8.17 -4.35
N VAL A 47 -13.35 -8.12 -4.50
CA VAL A 47 -12.58 -6.91 -4.74
C VAL A 47 -11.67 -7.13 -5.95
N VAL A 48 -11.87 -6.33 -6.99
CA VAL A 48 -10.93 -6.24 -8.11
C VAL A 48 -9.92 -5.15 -7.77
N VAL A 49 -8.69 -5.58 -7.49
CA VAL A 49 -7.54 -4.72 -7.17
C VAL A 49 -6.96 -4.08 -8.43
N GLY A 50 -6.25 -2.95 -8.27
CA GLY A 50 -5.55 -2.30 -9.38
C GLY A 50 -4.34 -3.07 -9.87
N HIS A 51 -3.57 -3.63 -8.92
CA HIS A 51 -2.34 -4.36 -9.21
C HIS A 51 -2.23 -5.66 -8.41
N GLY A 52 -1.74 -6.70 -9.08
CA GLY A 52 -1.47 -8.01 -8.48
C GLY A 52 -1.02 -9.06 -9.50
N PRO A 53 -1.11 -10.36 -9.16
CA PRO A 53 -0.73 -11.44 -10.07
C PRO A 53 -1.65 -11.49 -11.29
N LEU A 54 -1.20 -12.19 -12.34
CA LEU A 54 -1.95 -12.35 -13.60
C LEU A 54 -3.31 -13.04 -13.41
N ASP A 55 -3.43 -13.90 -12.39
CA ASP A 55 -4.67 -14.60 -12.03
C ASP A 55 -5.03 -14.30 -10.56
N PRO A 56 -5.73 -13.19 -10.29
CA PRO A 56 -6.08 -12.77 -8.93
C PRO A 56 -7.34 -13.48 -8.40
N ASP A 57 -7.34 -13.87 -7.13
CA ASP A 57 -8.47 -14.54 -6.45
C ASP A 57 -9.68 -13.63 -6.12
N HIS A 58 -9.53 -12.31 -6.33
CA HIS A 58 -10.50 -11.25 -6.00
C HIS A 58 -11.02 -11.25 -4.54
N ALA A 59 -10.25 -11.78 -3.59
CA ALA A 59 -10.67 -11.87 -2.20
C ALA A 59 -10.81 -10.49 -1.54
N ALA A 60 -11.89 -10.28 -0.79
CA ALA A 60 -12.09 -9.05 0.00
C ALA A 60 -10.98 -8.83 1.05
N ALA A 61 -10.26 -9.90 1.43
CA ALA A 61 -9.12 -9.84 2.35
C ALA A 61 -7.98 -8.92 1.87
N HIS A 62 -7.90 -8.63 0.57
CA HIS A 62 -6.88 -7.73 0.01
C HIS A 62 -7.01 -6.28 0.50
N LEU A 63 -8.20 -5.84 0.91
CA LEU A 63 -8.39 -4.55 1.56
C LEU A 63 -7.59 -4.50 2.87
N GLY A 64 -7.78 -5.50 3.74
CA GLY A 64 -7.04 -5.60 4.99
C GLY A 64 -5.54 -5.81 4.78
N ALA A 65 -5.14 -6.60 3.78
CA ALA A 65 -3.74 -6.82 3.45
C ALA A 65 -3.04 -5.55 2.95
N THR A 66 -3.74 -4.71 2.16
CA THR A 66 -3.23 -3.42 1.68
C THR A 66 -3.13 -2.43 2.84
N ARG A 67 -4.17 -2.34 3.67
CA ARG A 67 -4.19 -1.46 4.86
C ARG A 67 -2.98 -1.73 5.77
N LYS A 68 -2.76 -3.00 6.13
CA LYS A 68 -1.62 -3.42 6.96
C LYS A 68 -0.26 -3.09 6.33
N TYR A 69 -0.16 -3.18 5.01
CA TYR A 69 1.07 -2.80 4.30
C TYR A 69 1.34 -1.30 4.43
N VAL A 70 0.32 -0.46 4.18
CA VAL A 70 0.45 1.01 4.28
C VAL A 70 0.79 1.42 5.71
N GLU A 71 0.17 0.80 6.72
CA GLU A 71 0.50 1.01 8.13
C GLU A 71 1.94 0.61 8.47
N ALA A 72 2.40 -0.53 7.95
CA ALA A 72 3.76 -1.00 8.16
C ALA A 72 4.78 -0.04 7.54
N PHE A 73 4.52 0.42 6.30
CA PHE A 73 5.36 1.38 5.61
C PHE A 73 5.42 2.71 6.36
N ASP A 74 4.28 3.25 6.77
CA ASP A 74 4.22 4.53 7.49
C ASP A 74 4.95 4.49 8.84
N ARG A 75 4.77 3.40 9.58
CA ARG A 75 5.49 3.16 10.82
C ARG A 75 7.00 3.08 10.58
N LEU A 76 7.44 2.27 9.61
CA LEU A 76 8.87 2.08 9.33
C LEU A 76 9.51 3.34 8.77
N ASP A 77 8.76 4.16 8.03
CA ASP A 77 9.21 5.47 7.58
C ASP A 77 9.57 6.35 8.79
N SER A 78 8.76 6.38 9.85
CA SER A 78 9.10 7.12 11.08
C SER A 78 10.30 6.55 11.85
N GLN A 79 10.70 5.29 11.62
CA GLN A 79 11.70 4.54 12.40
C GLN A 79 13.06 4.43 11.70
N THR A 80 13.16 4.87 10.44
CA THR A 80 14.35 4.72 9.60
C THR A 80 14.86 6.08 9.16
N ALA A 81 16.18 6.20 8.97
CA ALA A 81 16.80 7.46 8.58
C ALA A 81 16.97 7.59 7.06
N ILE A 82 17.27 6.47 6.38
CA ILE A 82 17.58 6.46 4.94
C ILE A 82 16.73 5.47 4.15
N ALA A 83 16.68 5.67 2.83
CA ALA A 83 15.81 4.91 1.94
C ALA A 83 16.13 3.40 1.96
N GLN A 84 17.43 3.07 2.04
CA GLN A 84 17.90 1.70 2.11
C GLN A 84 17.35 0.95 3.34
N GLU A 85 17.39 1.56 4.53
CA GLU A 85 16.86 0.95 5.75
C GLU A 85 15.34 0.70 5.65
N LEU A 86 14.59 1.69 5.17
CA LEU A 86 13.15 1.55 4.96
C LEU A 86 12.82 0.44 3.97
N TYR A 87 13.55 0.39 2.85
CA TYR A 87 13.42 -0.63 1.83
C TYR A 87 13.70 -2.03 2.41
N ASP A 88 14.84 -2.21 3.08
CA ASP A 88 15.26 -3.51 3.60
C ASP A 88 14.27 -4.03 4.65
N HIS A 89 13.82 -3.20 5.58
CA HIS A 89 12.80 -3.60 6.57
C HIS A 89 11.45 -3.95 5.93
N MET A 90 11.05 -3.27 4.86
CA MET A 90 9.84 -3.62 4.13
C MET A 90 9.98 -4.92 3.34
N ILE A 91 11.16 -5.21 2.80
CA ILE A 91 11.48 -6.50 2.18
C ILE A 91 11.46 -7.62 3.21
N GLU A 92 12.01 -7.41 4.41
CA GLU A 92 11.96 -8.40 5.50
C GLU A 92 10.51 -8.75 5.89
N LEU A 93 9.62 -7.75 5.95
CA LEU A 93 8.21 -7.96 6.29
C LEU A 93 7.40 -8.59 5.14
N TYR A 94 7.76 -8.32 3.89
CA TYR A 94 6.98 -8.72 2.73
C TYR A 94 7.87 -9.23 1.57
N PRO A 95 8.66 -10.31 1.79
CA PRO A 95 9.68 -10.75 0.83
C PRO A 95 9.11 -11.32 -0.47
N ASP A 96 7.88 -11.86 -0.40
CA ASP A 96 7.25 -12.55 -1.53
C ASP A 96 6.38 -11.64 -2.40
N ARG A 97 6.33 -10.34 -2.10
CA ARG A 97 5.54 -9.39 -2.90
C ARG A 97 6.25 -9.10 -4.22
N ILE A 98 5.48 -9.11 -5.30
CA ILE A 98 5.99 -8.72 -6.62
C ILE A 98 6.30 -7.21 -6.65
N ASN A 99 7.13 -6.81 -7.62
CA ASN A 99 7.51 -5.43 -7.89
C ASN A 99 8.31 -4.69 -6.78
N PRO A 100 9.48 -5.21 -6.37
CA PRO A 100 10.35 -4.52 -5.41
C PRO A 100 10.80 -3.13 -5.88
N GLY A 101 10.84 -2.88 -7.20
CA GLY A 101 11.14 -1.54 -7.74
C GLY A 101 10.16 -0.46 -7.29
N SER A 102 8.87 -0.79 -7.14
CA SER A 102 7.86 0.13 -6.58
C SER A 102 8.15 0.47 -5.12
N LEU A 103 8.56 -0.53 -4.32
CA LEU A 103 8.98 -0.30 -2.94
C LEU A 103 10.23 0.60 -2.87
N TRP A 104 11.22 0.38 -3.74
CA TRP A 104 12.40 1.26 -3.79
C TRP A 104 12.02 2.70 -4.11
N GLY A 105 11.19 2.93 -5.13
CA GLY A 105 10.71 4.27 -5.47
C GLY A 105 9.95 4.94 -4.33
N ALA A 106 9.13 4.18 -3.59
CA ALA A 106 8.45 4.68 -2.40
C ALA A 106 9.41 5.06 -1.28
N ALA A 107 10.41 4.22 -0.99
CA ALA A 107 11.38 4.48 0.06
C ALA A 107 12.27 5.70 -0.26
N ASP A 108 12.73 5.80 -1.51
CA ASP A 108 13.51 6.95 -1.99
C ASP A 108 12.71 8.25 -1.90
N ALA A 109 11.46 8.24 -2.35
CA ALA A 109 10.57 9.39 -2.27
C ALA A 109 10.32 9.83 -0.82
N ALA A 110 10.00 8.89 0.08
CA ALA A 110 9.71 9.19 1.48
C ALA A 110 10.90 9.87 2.19
N LYS A 111 12.12 9.42 1.93
CA LYS A 111 13.33 9.98 2.57
C LYS A 111 13.85 11.23 1.88
N THR A 112 13.67 11.34 0.57
CA THR A 112 13.99 12.57 -0.17
C THR A 112 13.03 13.71 0.17
N PHE A 113 11.76 13.42 0.48
CA PHE A 113 10.77 14.43 0.85
C PHE A 113 11.10 15.15 2.17
N LEU A 114 11.64 14.43 3.15
CA LEU A 114 12.11 15.02 4.42
C LEU A 114 13.28 15.98 4.19
N ALA A 115 14.23 15.61 3.33
CA ALA A 115 15.36 16.48 2.98
C ALA A 115 14.92 17.80 2.30
N ARG A 116 13.77 17.81 1.62
CA ARG A 116 13.23 19.01 0.94
C ARG A 116 12.42 19.95 1.84
N LYS A 117 11.91 19.50 2.98
CA LYS A 117 11.18 20.35 3.95
C LYS A 117 12.09 21.03 4.97
N SER A 118 13.33 20.59 5.11
CA SER A 118 14.34 21.14 6.04
C SER A 118 15.29 22.16 5.41
N ALA A 119 15.08 22.53 4.13
CA ALA A 119 15.81 23.56 3.39
C ALA A 119 14.88 24.73 3.07
#